data_AF-A0A5C6F1Z7-F1
#
_entry.id   AF-A0A5C6F1Z7-F1
#
_cell.length_a   1.000
_cell.length_b   1.000
_cell.length_c   1.000
_cell.angle_alpha   90.00
_cell.angle_beta   90.00
_cell.angle_gamma   90.00
#
_symmetry.space_group_name_H-M   'P 1'
#
loop_
_entity.id
_entity.type
_entity.pdbx_description
1 polymer ?
#
loop_
_entity_poly.entity_id
_entity_poly.type
_entity_poly.pdbx_seq_one_letter_code
_entity_poly.pdbx_strand_id
1 'polypeptide(L)' 'MLQYLVKPVFWHLKFNVGYRNFLLRGLEKVRAEFQRMCIGWNLKKMLKLGIKSATA' A
#
# COMPACT_ATOMS: atom_id res chain seq x y z
N MET A 1 -21.25 -1.37 4.67
CA MET A 1 -21.39 -1.89 3.29
C MET A 1 -20.64 -1.05 2.22
N LEU A 2 -19.41 -0.60 2.50
CA LEU A 2 -18.40 -0.20 1.47
C LEU A 2 -16.99 -0.69 1.85
N GLN A 3 -16.88 -1.33 3.02
CA GLN A 3 -15.64 -1.70 3.68
C GLN A 3 -14.88 -2.82 2.94
N TYR A 4 -15.56 -3.55 2.06
CA TYR A 4 -15.02 -4.63 1.24
C TYR A 4 -14.67 -4.22 -0.21
N LEU A 5 -14.94 -2.97 -0.61
CA LEU A 5 -14.60 -2.49 -1.96
C LEU A 5 -13.15 -1.98 -2.01
N VAL A 6 -12.55 -1.98 -3.20
CA VAL A 6 -11.19 -1.48 -3.44
C VAL A 6 -11.07 0.05 -3.17
N LYS A 7 -12.20 0.77 -3.21
CA LYS A 7 -12.29 2.23 -2.99
C LYS A 7 -11.63 2.70 -1.68
N PRO A 8 -12.04 2.26 -0.47
CA PRO A 8 -11.45 2.72 0.80
C PRO A 8 -9.94 2.57 0.87
N VAL A 9 -9.37 1.52 0.28
CA VAL A 9 -7.91 1.33 0.24
C VAL A 9 -7.24 2.37 -0.67
N PHE A 10 -7.82 2.63 -1.84
CA PHE A 10 -7.34 3.69 -2.74
C PHE A 10 -7.43 5.09 -2.14
N TRP A 11 -8.55 5.40 -1.46
CA TRP A 11 -8.69 6.67 -0.74
C TRP A 11 -7.64 6.81 0.36
N HIS A 12 -7.42 5.76 1.15
CA HIS A 12 -6.40 5.75 2.19
C HIS A 12 -4.99 6.00 1.62
N LEU A 13 -4.63 5.32 0.54
CA LEU A 13 -3.33 5.49 -0.12
C LEU A 13 -3.11 6.93 -0.63
N LYS A 14 -4.15 7.54 -1.20
CA LYS A 14 -4.08 8.88 -1.77
C LYS A 14 -4.07 9.98 -0.71
N PHE A 15 -4.95 9.92 0.29
CA PHE A 15 -5.17 11.01 1.25
C PHE A 15 -4.41 10.84 2.57
N ASN A 16 -4.34 9.62 3.10
CA ASN A 16 -3.70 9.39 4.41
C ASN A 16 -2.21 9.07 4.28
N VAL A 17 -1.82 8.30 3.27
CA VAL A 17 -0.40 7.97 3.04
C VAL A 17 0.30 9.03 2.17
N GLY A 18 -0.46 9.79 1.38
CA GLY A 18 0.04 10.95 0.65
C GLY A 18 0.63 10.63 -0.73
N TYR A 19 0.33 9.46 -1.30
CA TYR A 19 0.76 9.15 -2.65
C TYR A 19 -0.07 9.92 -3.68
N ARG A 20 0.57 10.84 -4.41
CA ARG A 20 -0.11 11.74 -5.36
C ARG A 20 0.22 11.44 -6.82
N ASN A 21 1.49 11.17 -7.12
CA ASN A 21 2.00 10.99 -8.48
C ASN A 21 2.86 9.73 -8.55
N PHE A 22 2.81 9.03 -9.68
CA PHE A 22 3.77 7.99 -10.00
C PHE A 22 5.05 8.63 -10.57
N LEU A 23 6.21 8.17 -10.12
CA LEU A 23 7.50 8.71 -10.57
C LEU A 23 7.94 8.04 -11.88
N LEU A 24 7.68 6.74 -12.01
CA LEU A 24 8.02 5.96 -13.20
C LEU A 24 6.97 6.12 -14.31
N ARG A 25 7.42 6.10 -15.57
CA ARG A 25 6.56 6.12 -16.77
C ARG A 25 6.55 4.75 -17.45
N GLY A 26 5.41 4.39 -18.04
CA GLY A 26 5.17 3.08 -18.65
C GLY A 26 4.42 2.13 -17.71
N LEU A 27 3.48 1.34 -18.26
CA LEU A 27 2.53 0.55 -17.48
C LEU A 27 3.20 -0.48 -16.57
N GLU A 28 4.23 -1.16 -17.07
CA GLU A 28 4.96 -2.17 -16.30
C GLU A 28 5.65 -1.56 -15.08
N LYS A 29 6.31 -0.42 -15.25
CA LYS A 29 7.04 0.26 -14.16
C LYS A 29 6.07 0.85 -13.14
N VAL A 30 4.95 1.42 -13.58
CA VAL A 30 3.88 1.92 -12.69
C VAL A 30 3.25 0.78 -11.89
N ARG A 31 3.04 -0.40 -12.49
CA ARG A 31 2.55 -1.59 -11.77
C ARG A 31 3.52 -2.00 -10.66
N ALA A 32 4.83 -2.05 -10.95
CA ALA A 32 5.83 -2.36 -9.95
C ALA A 32 5.87 -1.32 -8.82
N GLU A 33 5.75 -0.03 -9.13
CA GLU A 33 5.67 1.05 -8.14
C GLU A 33 4.44 0.91 -7.24
N PHE A 34 3.27 0.61 -7.83
CA PHE A 34 2.02 0.39 -7.09
C PHE A 34 2.07 -0.87 -6.22
N GLN A 35 2.73 -1.95 -6.68
CA GLN A 35 2.96 -3.13 -5.85
C GLN A 35 3.84 -2.82 -4.64
N ARG A 36 4.93 -2.06 -4.82
CA ARG A 36 5.82 -1.63 -3.72
C ARG A 36 5.07 -0.76 -2.71
N MET A 37 4.23 0.15 -3.19
CA MET A 37 3.34 0.97 -2.37
C MET A 37 2.42 0.11 -1.47
N CYS A 38 1.79 -0.92 -2.04
CA CYS A 38 0.95 -1.86 -1.30
C CYS A 38 1.75 -2.67 -0.26
N ILE A 39 2.94 -3.15 -0.63
CA ILE A 39 3.83 -3.89 0.28
C ILE A 39 4.23 -3.02 1.46
N GLY A 40 4.68 -1.78 1.22
CA GLY A 40 5.06 -0.85 2.28
C GLY A 40 3.90 -0.56 3.25
N TRP A 41 2.68 -0.42 2.73
CA TRP A 41 1.48 -0.27 3.57
C TRP A 41 1.19 -1.51 4.42
N ASN A 42 1.29 -2.71 3.84
CA ASN A 42 1.11 -3.96 4.57
C ASN A 42 2.16 -4.15 5.67
N LEU A 43 3.43 -3.83 5.39
CA LEU A 43 4.50 -3.84 6.39
C LEU A 43 4.21 -2.88 7.55
N LYS A 44 3.75 -1.67 7.24
CA LYS A 44 3.33 -0.69 8.28
C LYS A 44 2.17 -1.23 9.14
N LYS A 45 1.22 -1.96 8.55
CA LYS A 45 0.17 -2.64 9.31
C LYS A 45 0.73 -3.74 10.21
N MET A 46 1.62 -4.59 9.69
CA MET A 46 2.23 -5.67 10.47
C MET A 46 3.00 -5.14 11.68
N LEU A 47 3.77 -4.05 11.49
CA LEU A 47 4.46 -3.36 12.58
C LEU A 47 3.47 -2.83 13.63
N LYS A 48 2.38 -2.19 13.21
CA LYS A 48 1.35 -1.68 14.13
C LYS A 48 0.63 -2.79 14.89
N LEU A 49 0.46 -3.95 14.26
CA LEU A 49 -0.13 -5.14 14.88
C LEU A 49 0.85 -5.87 15.82
N GLY A 50 2.11 -5.42 15.91
CA GLY A 50 3.12 -6.03 16.77
C GLY A 50 3.50 -7.45 16.35
N ILE A 51 3.28 -7.81 15.08
CA ILE A 51 3.66 -9.12 14.56
C ILE A 51 5.18 -9.16 14.54
N LYS A 52 5.76 -9.84 15.54
CA LYS A 52 7.17 -10.18 15.55
C LYS A 52 7.38 -11.18 14.43
N SER A 53 8.35 -10.95 13.56
CA SER A 53 8.81 -11.99 12.64
C SER A 53 9.16 -13.20 13.50
N ALA A 54 8.63 -14.37 13.15
CA ALA A 54 9.05 -15.60 13.76
C ALA A 54 10.56 -15.74 13.51
N THR A 55 11.35 -15.40 14.53
CA THR A 55 12.77 -15.71 14.58
C THR A 55 12.87 -17.22 14.62
N ALA A 56 13.25 -17.81 13.48
CA ALA A 56 13.75 -19.18 13.42
C ALA A 56 15.11 -19.25 14.10
#